data_AF-A0A0P7JZU2-F1
#
_entry.id   AF-A0A0P7JZU2-F1
#
_cell.length_a   1.000
_cell.length_b   1.000
_cell.length_c   1.000
_cell.angle_alpha   90.00
_cell.angle_beta   90.00
_cell.angle_gamma   90.00
#
_symmetry.space_group_name_H-M   'P 1'
#
loop_
_entity.id
_entity.type
_entity.pdbx_description
1 polymer ?
#
loop_
_entity_poly.entity_id
_entity_poly.type
_entity_poly.pdbx_seq_one_letter_code
_entity_poly.pdbx_strand_id
1 'polypeptide(L)'
;MKKSTKIRLSLLIIVGILLGFLAEVFLTILDNWASTVIISSSIDVLISICGISICGVVFIFSYLGIVKHDDKWSIRGYFYSFIFYDVMVILGGVTGKFLLQLFIN
;
A
#
# COMPACT_ATOMS: atom_id res chain seq x y z
N MET A 1 18.70 2.00 -19.92
CA MET A 1 17.78 2.94 -20.61
C MET A 1 17.20 3.92 -19.59
N LYS A 2 17.35 5.24 -19.79
CA LYS A 2 16.69 6.25 -18.94
C LYS A 2 15.18 6.04 -19.04
N LYS A 3 14.52 5.52 -17.98
CA LYS A 3 13.05 5.37 -17.98
C LYS A 3 12.46 6.77 -18.16
N SER A 4 11.65 6.95 -19.21
CA SER A 4 10.89 8.18 -19.41
C SER A 4 10.02 8.45 -18.18
N THR A 5 9.93 9.71 -17.75
CA THR A 5 9.15 10.14 -16.58
C THR A 5 7.70 9.62 -16.62
N LYS A 6 7.12 9.50 -17.82
CA LYS A 6 5.79 8.91 -18.05
C LYS A 6 5.68 7.44 -17.63
N ILE A 7 6.70 6.64 -17.92
CA ILE A 7 6.74 5.21 -17.57
C ILE A 7 6.81 5.04 -16.06
N ARG A 8 7.56 5.90 -15.37
CA ARG A 8 7.63 5.87 -13.90
C ARG A 8 6.31 6.26 -13.26
N LEU A 9 5.66 7.30 -13.76
CA LEU A 9 4.34 7.69 -13.25
C LEU A 9 3.33 6.55 -13.42
N SER A 10 3.32 5.90 -14.60
CA SER A 10 2.48 4.72 -14.83
C SER A 10 2.81 3.57 -13.88
N LEU A 11 4.10 3.30 -13.63
CA LEU A 11 4.53 2.31 -12.65
C LEU A 11 4.07 2.66 -11.23
N LEU A 12 4.20 3.92 -10.81
CA LEU A 12 3.71 4.38 -9.49
C LEU A 12 2.21 4.14 -9.35
N ILE A 13 1.42 4.40 -10.41
CA ILE A 13 -0.02 4.16 -10.41
C ILE A 13 -0.31 2.67 -10.23
N ILE A 14 0.24 1.84 -11.11
CA ILE A 14 -0.03 0.40 -11.13
C ILE A 14 0.41 -0.25 -9.81
N VAL A 15 1.62 0.07 -9.35
CA VAL A 15 2.19 -0.48 -8.12
C VAL A 15 1.42 0.02 -6.90
N GLY A 16 1.06 1.31 -6.86
CA GLY A 16 0.26 1.87 -5.78
C GLY A 16 -1.08 1.17 -5.63
N ILE A 17 -1.86 1.09 -6.72
CA ILE A 17 -3.17 0.42 -6.72
C ILE A 17 -3.03 -1.05 -6.30
N LEU A 18 -2.06 -1.77 -6.87
CA LEU A 18 -1.89 -3.20 -6.61
C LEU A 18 -1.45 -3.47 -5.17
N LEU A 19 -0.55 -2.66 -4.62
CA LEU A 19 -0.13 -2.76 -3.22
C LEU A 19 -1.25 -2.37 -2.26
N GLY A 20 -2.02 -1.33 -2.57
CA GLY A 20 -3.19 -0.94 -1.78
C GLY A 20 -4.23 -2.05 -1.70
N PHE A 21 -4.54 -2.67 -2.85
CA PHE A 21 -5.44 -3.81 -2.91
C PHE A 21 -4.92 -5.00 -2.09
N LEU A 22 -3.66 -5.38 -2.29
CA LEU A 22 -3.05 -6.50 -1.56
C LEU A 22 -2.97 -6.24 -0.06
N ALA A 23 -2.69 -5.00 0.36
CA ALA A 23 -2.67 -4.63 1.76
C ALA A 23 -4.04 -4.77 2.41
N GLU A 24 -5.10 -4.32 1.74
CA GLU A 24 -6.47 -4.49 2.26
C GLU A 24 -6.83 -5.98 2.41
N VAL A 25 -6.50 -6.81 1.42
CA VAL A 25 -6.71 -8.26 1.48
C VAL A 25 -5.93 -8.88 2.63
N PHE A 26 -4.64 -8.54 2.75
CA PHE A 26 -3.78 -9.03 3.82
C PHE A 26 -4.29 -8.65 5.20
N LEU A 27 -4.62 -7.37 5.41
CA LEU A 27 -5.12 -6.86 6.69
C LEU A 27 -6.47 -7.50 7.04
N THR A 28 -7.37 -7.69 6.07
CA THR A 28 -8.67 -8.35 6.30
C THR A 28 -8.48 -9.80 6.74
N ILE A 29 -7.58 -10.55 6.09
CA ILE A 29 -7.27 -11.93 6.47
C ILE A 29 -6.62 -11.97 7.85
N LEU A 30 -5.69 -11.06 8.12
CA LEU A 30 -4.98 -10.96 9.40
C LEU A 30 -5.96 -10.67 10.55
N ASP A 31 -6.89 -9.74 10.36
CA ASP A 31 -7.89 -9.33 11.34
C ASP A 31 -8.91 -10.45 11.61
N ASN A 32 -9.40 -11.13 10.56
CA ASN A 32 -10.25 -12.30 10.72
C ASN A 32 -9.55 -13.45 11.45
N TRP A 33 -8.27 -13.68 11.16
CA TRP A 33 -7.49 -14.71 11.85
C TRP A 33 -7.21 -14.32 13.31
N ALA A 34 -6.83 -13.07 13.56
CA ALA A 34 -6.54 -12.59 14.91
C ALA A 34 -7.79 -12.66 15.81
N SER A 35 -8.93 -12.17 15.31
CA SER A 35 -10.20 -12.19 16.06
C SER A 35 -10.74 -13.60 16.37
N THR A 36 -10.42 -14.60 15.54
CA THR A 36 -10.85 -15.99 15.76
C THR A 36 -9.92 -16.79 16.67
N VAL A 37 -8.62 -16.50 16.65
CA VAL A 37 -7.61 -17.27 17.38
C VAL A 37 -7.25 -16.62 18.72
N ILE A 38 -7.35 -15.31 18.84
CA ILE A 38 -6.80 -14.55 19.96
C ILE A 38 -7.93 -14.05 20.86
N ILE A 39 -7.96 -14.57 22.09
CA ILE A 39 -8.97 -14.23 23.10
C ILE A 39 -8.68 -12.87 23.74
N SER A 40 -7.41 -12.44 23.76
CA SER A 40 -6.99 -11.19 24.40
C SER A 40 -7.07 -10.00 23.44
N SER A 41 -7.96 -9.07 23.72
CA SER A 41 -8.15 -7.84 22.93
C SER A 41 -6.89 -6.98 22.80
N SER A 42 -6.01 -6.99 23.81
CA SER A 42 -4.76 -6.23 23.77
C SER A 42 -3.77 -6.79 22.74
N ILE A 43 -3.77 -8.11 22.54
CA ILE A 43 -2.88 -8.79 21.60
C ILE A 43 -3.41 -8.63 20.17
N ASP A 44 -4.73 -8.68 20.00
CA ASP A 44 -5.40 -8.43 18.73
C ASP A 44 -5.04 -7.04 18.16
N VAL A 45 -5.23 -5.99 18.96
CA VAL A 45 -4.84 -4.61 18.57
C VAL A 45 -3.36 -4.50 18.22
N LEU A 46 -2.49 -5.17 18.98
CA LEU A 46 -1.05 -5.15 18.74
C LEU A 46 -0.70 -5.78 17.38
N ILE A 47 -1.34 -6.89 17.00
CA ILE A 47 -1.15 -7.54 15.71
C ILE A 47 -1.64 -6.66 14.57
N SER A 48 -2.78 -5.99 14.71
CA SER A 48 -3.29 -5.07 13.69
C SER A 48 -2.35 -3.87 13.48
N ILE A 49 -1.79 -3.30 14.56
CA ILE A 49 -0.76 -2.25 14.46
C ILE A 49 0.50 -2.76 13.75
N CYS A 50 0.95 -3.98 14.08
CA CYS A 50 2.09 -4.60 13.40
C CYS A 50 1.81 -4.82 11.91
N GLY A 51 0.62 -5.31 11.54
CA GLY A 51 0.20 -5.50 10.16
C GLY A 51 0.24 -4.19 9.37
N ILE A 52 -0.35 -3.12 9.91
CA ILE A 52 -0.34 -1.78 9.31
C ILE A 52 1.09 -1.26 9.14
N SER A 53 1.94 -1.45 10.17
CA SER A 53 3.34 -1.03 10.14
C SER A 53 4.13 -1.74 9.04
N ILE A 54 3.93 -3.04 8.85
CA ILE A 54 4.55 -3.83 7.77
C ILE A 54 4.12 -3.27 6.41
N CYS A 55 2.81 -3.04 6.20
CA CYS A 55 2.30 -2.44 4.96
C CYS A 55 2.93 -1.07 4.70
N GLY A 56 3.02 -0.20 5.71
CA GLY A 56 3.64 1.12 5.60
C GLY A 56 5.10 1.06 5.15
N VAL A 57 5.89 0.16 5.75
CA VAL A 57 7.28 -0.07 5.34
C VAL A 57 7.35 -0.53 3.88
N VAL A 58 6.52 -1.50 3.49
CA VAL A 58 6.47 -2.00 2.10
C VAL A 58 6.14 -0.86 1.13
N PHE A 59 5.16 -0.02 1.42
CA PHE A 59 4.78 1.10 0.56
C PHE A 59 5.94 2.08 0.34
N ILE A 60 6.66 2.44 1.40
CA ILE A 60 7.80 3.34 1.32
C ILE A 60 8.94 2.72 0.50
N PHE A 61 9.28 1.45 0.75
CA PHE A 61 10.33 0.77 0.00
C PHE A 61 9.98 0.62 -1.49
N SER A 62 8.74 0.27 -1.82
CA SER A 62 8.25 0.19 -3.19
C SER A 62 8.31 1.54 -3.91
N TYR A 63 7.91 2.61 -3.24
CA TYR A 63 8.03 3.98 -3.76
C TYR A 63 9.51 4.33 -4.05
N LEU A 64 10.38 4.16 -3.05
CA LEU A 64 11.81 4.45 -3.19
C LEU A 64 12.45 3.61 -4.31
N GLY A 65 12.07 2.34 -4.47
CA GLY A 65 12.55 1.47 -5.54
C GLY A 65 12.21 1.99 -6.94
N ILE A 66 11.07 2.67 -7.12
CA ILE A 66 10.67 3.23 -8.41
C ILE A 66 11.40 4.56 -8.69
N VAL A 67 11.61 5.38 -7.66
CA VAL A 67 12.11 6.75 -7.85
C VAL A 67 13.63 6.87 -7.72
N LYS A 68 14.32 6.01 -6.96
CA LYS A 68 15.79 6.03 -6.73
C LYS A 68 16.65 5.91 -8.00
N HIS A 69 16.06 5.53 -9.13
CA HIS A 69 16.77 5.31 -10.38
C HIS A 69 17.00 6.58 -11.26
N ASP A 70 16.84 7.81 -10.76
CA ASP A 70 17.19 9.02 -11.52
C ASP A 70 17.50 10.24 -10.66
N ASP A 71 18.62 10.90 -10.95
CA ASP A 71 19.09 12.13 -10.30
C ASP A 71 18.31 13.39 -10.73
N LYS A 72 17.18 13.22 -11.43
CA LYS A 72 16.50 14.31 -12.15
C LYS A 72 15.32 14.94 -11.44
N TRP A 73 14.83 14.37 -10.35
CA TRP A 73 13.70 14.96 -9.64
C TRP A 73 14.19 15.96 -8.60
N SER A 74 13.66 17.17 -8.65
CA SER A 74 13.79 18.11 -7.54
C SER A 74 13.09 17.53 -6.30
N ILE A 75 13.49 17.97 -5.10
CA ILE A 75 12.84 17.58 -3.84
C ILE A 75 11.31 17.75 -3.90
N ARG A 76 10.84 18.82 -4.57
CA ARG A 76 9.40 19.04 -4.81
C ARG A 76 8.78 17.95 -5.69
N GLY A 77 9.47 17.54 -6.75
CA GLY A 77 9.05 16.44 -7.61
C GLY A 77 8.84 15.14 -6.84
N TYR A 78 9.80 14.78 -5.99
CA TYR A 78 9.70 13.63 -5.09
C TYR A 78 8.51 13.71 -4.14
N PHE A 79 8.20 14.89 -3.59
CA PHE A 79 7.09 15.03 -2.67
C PHE A 79 5.73 14.87 -3.37
N TYR A 80 5.54 15.51 -4.53
CA TYR A 80 4.30 15.39 -5.30
C TYR A 80 4.05 13.98 -5.82
N SER A 81 5.09 13.29 -6.29
CA SER A 81 4.97 11.90 -6.73
C SER A 81 4.68 10.95 -5.58
N PHE A 82 5.18 11.24 -4.38
CA PHE A 82 4.87 10.45 -3.19
C PHE A 82 3.39 10.60 -2.80
N ILE A 83 2.89 11.84 -2.72
CA ILE A 83 1.46 12.08 -2.46
C ILE A 83 0.60 11.39 -3.51
N PHE A 84 0.97 11.51 -4.78
CA PHE A 84 0.22 10.88 -5.86
C PHE A 84 0.22 9.36 -5.75
N TYR A 85 1.37 8.76 -5.43
CA TYR A 85 1.47 7.33 -5.15
C TYR A 85 0.60 6.90 -3.97
N ASP A 86 0.60 7.66 -2.88
CA ASP A 86 -0.19 7.40 -1.68
C ASP A 86 -1.70 7.42 -1.98
N VAL A 87 -2.16 8.39 -2.78
CA VAL A 87 -3.56 8.43 -3.27
C VAL A 87 -3.90 7.16 -4.08
N MET A 88 -2.98 6.66 -4.90
CA MET A 88 -3.19 5.42 -5.66
C MET A 88 -3.26 4.18 -4.76
N VAL A 89 -2.45 4.14 -3.69
CA VAL A 89 -2.53 3.10 -2.65
C VAL A 89 -3.91 3.12 -1.98
N ILE A 90 -4.38 4.30 -1.56
CA ILE A 90 -5.72 4.45 -0.96
C ILE A 90 -6.81 3.97 -1.91
N LEU A 91 -6.76 4.37 -3.19
CA LEU A 91 -7.71 3.92 -4.21
C LEU A 91 -7.70 2.39 -4.39
N GLY A 92 -6.51 1.78 -4.40
CA GLY A 92 -6.35 0.32 -4.43
C GLY A 92 -7.00 -0.36 -3.23
N GLY A 93 -6.76 0.17 -2.02
CA GLY A 93 -7.35 -0.35 -0.79
C GLY A 93 -8.88 -0.23 -0.76
N VAL A 94 -9.42 0.95 -1.11
CA VAL A 94 -10.88 1.15 -1.21
C VAL A 94 -11.52 0.20 -2.21
N THR A 95 -10.87 -0.02 -3.36
CA THR A 95 -11.33 -0.99 -4.37
C THR A 95 -11.29 -2.41 -3.84
N GLY A 96 -10.23 -2.78 -3.12
CA GLY A 96 -10.10 -4.08 -2.47
C GLY A 96 -11.20 -4.32 -1.44
N LYS A 97 -11.47 -3.33 -0.61
CA LYS A 97 -12.53 -3.38 0.41
C LYS A 97 -13.91 -3.57 -0.23
N PHE A 98 -14.20 -2.79 -1.28
CA PHE A 98 -15.44 -2.90 -2.03
C PHE A 98 -15.61 -4.30 -2.64
N LEU A 99 -14.57 -4.84 -3.26
CA LEU A 99 -14.60 -6.19 -3.83
C LEU A 99 -14.78 -7.26 -2.75
N LEU A 100 -14.04 -7.19 -1.65
CA LEU A 100 -14.18 -8.15 -0.54
C LEU A 100 -15.60 -8.13 0.03
N GLN A 101 -16.20 -6.95 0.18
CA GLN A 101 -17.60 -6.83 0.62
C GLN A 101 -18.60 -7.49 -0.34
N LEU A 102 -18.33 -7.48 -1.65
CA LEU A 102 -19.18 -8.18 -2.63
C LEU A 102 -19.08 -9.71 -2.56
N PHE A 103 -17.99 -10.26 -2.02
CA PHE A 103 -17.80 -11.72 -1.88
C PHE A 103 -18.16 -12.26 -0.50
N ILE A 104 -18.16 -11.41 0.53
CA ILE A 104 -18.44 -11.78 1.91
C ILE A 104 -19.94 -11.62 2.26
N ASN A 105 -20.69 -10.78 1.53
CA ASN A 105 -22.16 -10.76 1.54
C ASN A 105 -22.75 -11.79 0.57
#